data_AF-A0A1C5LBY4-F1
#
_entry.id   AF-A0A1C5LBY4-F1
#
_cell.length_a   1.000
_cell.length_b   1.000
_cell.length_c   1.000
_cell.angle_alpha   90.00
_cell.angle_beta   90.00
_cell.angle_gamma   90.00
#
_symmetry.space_group_name_H-M   'P 1'
#
loop_
_entity.id
_entity.type
_entity.pdbx_description
1 polymer ?
#
loop_
_entity_poly.entity_id
_entity_poly.type
_entity_poly.pdbx_seq_one_letter_code
_entity_poly.pdbx_strand_id
1 'polypeptide(L)'
;MQLKKIIPVCLVLVMLCGCSSSSTSSKNDKKVDDNTTSTSETVDTKDLITVKGTMNVPEDFKSSNLEGTTIEYTVDKEGYVYTLNFHKVSGETPIDGDKTADANDGKVYYISESEIPNWKTEREKEEKISKKGYSVTLTMGDELTKEQAMAANGEETAYSAIYDYSLDSSKATNKTIKDCADTLDVKTKNNKITEKSLKKMLEYYYMVYTNE
;
A
#
# COMPACT_ATOMS: atom_id res chain seq x y z
N MET A 1 11.24 10.21 -27.98
CA MET A 1 11.72 9.05 -27.21
C MET A 1 10.55 8.53 -26.40
N GLN A 2 10.02 7.36 -26.74
CA GLN A 2 8.89 6.75 -26.04
C GLN A 2 9.43 6.05 -24.78
N LEU A 3 9.16 6.61 -23.60
CA LEU A 3 9.37 5.94 -22.33
C LEU A 3 8.27 4.88 -22.18
N LYS A 4 8.64 3.61 -22.37
CA LYS A 4 7.80 2.48 -22.01
C LYS A 4 7.58 2.52 -20.49
N LYS A 5 6.39 2.92 -20.05
CA LYS A 5 5.94 2.75 -18.67
C LYS A 5 5.74 1.25 -18.45
N ILE A 6 6.55 0.66 -17.57
CA ILE A 6 6.33 -0.69 -17.06
C ILE A 6 5.20 -0.56 -16.05
N ILE A 7 3.99 -0.94 -16.45
CA ILE A 7 2.86 -1.13 -15.55
C ILE A 7 3.15 -2.40 -14.75
N PRO A 8 3.19 -2.36 -13.40
CA PRO A 8 3.23 -3.58 -12.62
C PRO A 8 1.86 -4.26 -12.76
N VAL A 9 1.84 -5.34 -13.53
CA VAL A 9 0.70 -6.25 -13.66
C VAL A 9 0.36 -6.77 -12.27
N CYS A 10 -0.86 -6.47 -11.82
CA CYS A 10 -1.44 -7.01 -10.60
C CYS A 10 -1.29 -8.53 -10.54
N LEU A 11 -0.95 -9.00 -9.35
CA LEU A 11 -1.08 -10.37 -8.87
C LEU A 11 -2.43 -10.97 -9.28
N VAL A 12 -2.42 -11.92 -10.21
CA VAL A 12 -3.55 -12.83 -10.44
C VAL A 12 -3.56 -13.85 -9.31
N LEU A 13 -4.60 -13.77 -8.47
CA LEU A 13 -4.88 -14.71 -7.40
C LEU A 13 -5.72 -15.88 -7.95
N VAL A 14 -5.09 -17.06 -7.99
CA VAL A 14 -5.63 -18.42 -7.78
C VAL A 14 -6.91 -18.85 -8.52
N MET A 15 -6.78 -19.83 -9.42
CA MET A 15 -7.86 -20.79 -9.69
C MET A 15 -7.52 -22.17 -9.11
N LEU A 16 -8.34 -22.56 -8.15
CA LEU A 16 -8.57 -23.94 -7.72
C LEU A 16 -9.32 -24.70 -8.82
N CYS A 17 -8.72 -25.77 -9.35
CA CYS A 17 -9.46 -26.94 -9.80
C CYS A 17 -8.76 -28.18 -9.26
N GLY A 18 -9.39 -28.85 -8.29
CA GLY A 18 -9.04 -30.19 -7.89
C GLY A 18 -9.66 -31.23 -8.81
N CYS A 19 -8.99 -32.38 -8.95
CA CYS A 19 -9.63 -33.68 -8.78
C CYS A 19 -8.58 -34.80 -8.69
N SER A 20 -8.46 -35.35 -7.48
CA SER A 20 -8.38 -36.77 -7.10
C SER A 20 -7.43 -37.73 -7.84
N SER A 21 -6.48 -38.31 -7.11
CA SER A 21 -6.54 -39.73 -6.67
C SER A 21 -5.43 -40.12 -5.69
N SER A 22 -5.75 -41.12 -4.89
CA SER A 22 -5.12 -41.66 -3.67
C SER A 22 -3.67 -42.15 -3.72
N SER A 23 -2.93 -42.03 -2.61
CA SER A 23 -2.29 -43.18 -1.91
C SER A 23 -1.62 -42.80 -0.57
N THR A 24 -2.09 -43.43 0.49
CA THR A 24 -1.40 -44.01 1.66
C THR A 24 -0.21 -43.32 2.37
N SER A 25 -0.37 -43.25 3.69
CA SER A 25 0.58 -43.58 4.76
C SER A 25 1.04 -42.43 5.68
N SER A 26 0.71 -42.66 6.95
CA SER A 26 1.08 -41.96 8.17
C SER A 26 2.57 -41.68 8.30
N LYS A 27 2.92 -40.46 8.74
CA LYS A 27 4.05 -40.19 9.63
C LYS A 27 3.83 -38.90 10.42
N ASN A 28 4.02 -39.01 11.72
CA ASN A 28 3.99 -37.94 12.70
C ASN A 28 4.89 -36.79 12.28
N ASP A 29 4.36 -35.57 12.31
CA ASP A 29 5.21 -34.38 12.46
C ASP A 29 4.81 -33.59 13.69
N LYS A 30 5.82 -33.49 14.55
CA LYS A 30 5.88 -32.84 15.84
C LYS A 30 5.45 -31.39 15.70
N LYS A 31 4.46 -31.00 16.50
CA LYS A 31 4.09 -29.60 16.70
C LYS A 31 5.34 -28.85 17.16
N VAL A 32 5.89 -28.01 16.29
CA VAL A 32 6.94 -27.06 16.66
C VAL A 32 6.22 -25.90 17.31
N ASP A 33 6.36 -25.79 18.62
CA ASP A 33 5.90 -24.62 19.37
C ASP A 33 6.70 -23.40 18.90
N ASP A 34 6.00 -22.45 18.29
CA ASP A 34 6.50 -21.10 18.00
C ASP A 34 6.76 -20.37 19.32
N ASN A 35 7.91 -20.65 19.94
CA ASN A 35 8.42 -19.88 21.06
C ASN A 35 9.61 -19.03 20.59
N THR A 36 9.33 -18.06 19.72
CA THR A 36 10.28 -16.97 19.47
C THR A 36 9.97 -15.86 20.46
N THR A 37 10.77 -15.80 21.52
CA THR A 37 10.78 -14.73 22.51
C THR A 37 10.84 -13.38 21.82
N SER A 38 9.75 -12.61 21.91
CA SER A 38 9.73 -11.21 21.50
C SER A 38 10.54 -10.42 22.52
N THR A 39 11.83 -10.21 22.24
CA THR A 39 12.63 -9.26 22.99
C THR A 39 12.08 -7.87 22.67
N SER A 40 11.26 -7.35 23.58
CA SER A 40 10.84 -5.94 23.58
C SER A 40 12.10 -5.10 23.80
N GLU A 41 12.76 -4.68 22.72
CA GLU A 41 13.77 -3.64 22.81
C GLU A 41 13.09 -2.34 23.25
N THR A 42 13.31 -1.97 24.51
CA THR A 42 12.95 -0.64 25.00
C THR A 42 13.95 0.36 24.42
N VAL A 43 13.59 0.95 23.28
CA VAL A 43 14.29 2.12 22.75
C VAL A 43 13.78 3.33 23.51
N ASP A 44 14.69 4.10 24.10
CA ASP A 44 14.33 5.35 24.76
C ASP A 44 13.84 6.33 23.68
N THR A 45 12.57 6.73 23.78
CA THR A 45 11.93 7.65 22.83
C THR A 45 12.68 8.98 22.66
N LYS A 46 13.56 9.32 23.61
CA LYS A 46 14.42 10.51 23.55
C LYS A 46 15.48 10.48 22.43
N ASP A 47 15.82 9.30 21.92
CA ASP A 47 16.82 9.13 20.86
C ASP A 47 16.20 9.07 19.45
N LEU A 48 14.88 9.28 19.35
CA LEU A 48 14.17 9.27 18.07
C LEU A 48 13.98 10.68 17.52
N ILE A 49 14.17 10.82 16.22
CA ILE A 49 13.87 12.03 15.46
C ILE A 49 12.51 11.84 14.80
N THR A 50 11.65 12.85 14.90
CA THR A 50 10.39 12.91 14.13
C THR A 50 10.64 13.62 12.80
N VAL A 51 10.38 12.90 11.71
CA VAL A 51 10.41 13.45 10.36
C VAL A 51 8.98 13.66 9.89
N LYS A 52 8.70 14.84 9.34
CA LYS A 52 7.43 15.18 8.71
C LYS A 52 7.68 15.54 7.25
N GLY A 53 6.79 15.10 6.38
CA GLY A 53 6.83 15.43 4.97
C GLY A 53 5.44 15.72 4.40
N THR A 54 5.43 16.58 3.41
CA THR A 54 4.25 16.88 2.59
C THR A 54 4.61 16.73 1.13
N MET A 55 3.70 16.17 0.34
CA MET A 55 3.86 16.09 -1.11
C MET A 55 3.92 17.50 -1.70
N ASN A 56 4.93 17.76 -2.53
CA ASN A 56 5.05 18.99 -3.30
C ASN A 56 4.99 18.66 -4.80
N VAL A 57 3.77 18.68 -5.35
CA VAL A 57 3.52 18.34 -6.75
C VAL A 57 4.13 19.44 -7.65
N PRO A 58 4.95 19.09 -8.66
CA PRO A 58 5.44 20.08 -9.63
C PRO A 58 4.27 20.76 -10.35
N GLU A 59 4.42 22.03 -10.75
CA GLU A 59 3.31 22.83 -11.30
C GLU A 59 2.59 22.17 -12.48
N ASP A 60 3.36 21.50 -13.35
CA ASP A 60 2.84 20.77 -14.51
C ASP A 60 1.93 19.58 -14.17
N PHE A 61 1.89 19.16 -12.89
CA PHE A 61 1.11 18.02 -12.40
C PHE A 61 0.08 18.38 -11.32
N LYS A 62 -0.07 19.67 -10.98
CA LYS A 62 -1.03 20.14 -9.95
C LYS A 62 -2.48 19.86 -10.29
N SER A 63 -2.83 19.72 -11.57
CA SER A 63 -4.19 19.37 -12.01
C SER A 63 -4.67 18.00 -11.54
N SER A 64 -3.79 17.17 -10.95
CA SER A 64 -4.18 15.89 -10.36
C SER A 64 -5.13 16.04 -9.16
N ASN A 65 -5.14 17.19 -8.46
CA ASN A 65 -5.94 17.40 -7.23
C ASN A 65 -5.79 16.28 -6.17
N LEU A 66 -4.68 15.53 -6.22
CA LEU A 66 -4.30 14.56 -5.20
C LEU A 66 -3.33 15.18 -4.17
N GLU A 67 -3.36 16.51 -4.08
CA GLU A 67 -2.65 17.26 -3.06
C GLU A 67 -3.17 16.88 -1.66
N GLY A 68 -2.29 16.98 -0.65
CA GLY A 68 -2.62 16.63 0.73
C GLY A 68 -2.00 15.32 1.22
N THR A 69 -1.27 14.59 0.37
CA THR A 69 -0.45 13.46 0.82
C THR A 69 0.58 13.95 1.85
N THR A 70 0.58 13.36 3.05
CA THR A 70 1.49 13.68 4.14
C THR A 70 2.08 12.43 4.76
N ILE A 71 3.26 12.58 5.37
CA ILE A 71 3.88 11.52 6.14
C ILE A 71 4.46 12.08 7.44
N GLU A 72 4.32 11.31 8.51
CA GLU A 72 5.03 11.52 9.75
C GLU A 72 5.61 10.18 10.22
N TYR A 73 6.89 10.13 10.53
CA TYR A 73 7.52 8.94 11.07
C TYR A 73 8.60 9.27 12.09
N THR A 74 8.91 8.32 12.95
CA THR A 74 10.05 8.42 13.87
C THR A 74 11.16 7.48 13.46
N VAL A 75 12.40 7.94 13.60
CA VAL A 75 13.60 7.19 13.19
C VAL A 75 14.72 7.35 14.21
N ASP A 76 15.51 6.30 14.43
CA ASP A 76 16.74 6.38 15.23
C ASP A 76 17.96 6.82 14.40
N LYS A 77 19.08 7.07 15.07
CA LYS A 77 20.37 7.42 14.44
C LYS A 77 20.92 6.35 13.48
N GLU A 78 20.44 5.12 13.55
CA GLU A 78 20.84 4.02 12.68
C GLU A 78 19.96 3.91 11.42
N GLY A 79 18.91 4.74 11.33
CA GLY A 79 17.99 4.81 10.21
C GLY A 79 16.87 3.78 10.28
N TYR A 80 16.50 3.30 11.47
CA TYR A 80 15.37 2.41 11.66
C TYR A 80 14.10 3.15 12.04
N VAL A 81 13.00 2.86 11.34
CA VAL A 81 11.70 3.50 11.55
C VAL A 81 10.93 2.82 12.68
N TYR A 82 10.39 3.60 13.61
CA TYR A 82 9.66 3.11 14.79
C TYR A 82 8.16 3.32 14.70
N THR A 83 7.75 4.51 14.28
CA THR A 83 6.36 4.83 13.97
C THR A 83 6.27 5.36 12.56
N LEU A 84 5.13 5.13 11.90
CA LEU A 84 4.82 5.68 10.58
C LEU A 84 3.33 5.99 10.54
N ASN A 85 2.99 7.20 10.14
CA ASN A 85 1.66 7.58 9.69
C ASN A 85 1.82 8.15 8.28
N PHE A 86 1.24 7.48 7.30
CA PHE A 86 1.30 7.90 5.90
C PHE A 86 -0.14 8.09 5.41
N HIS A 87 -0.50 9.34 5.18
CA HIS A 87 -1.76 9.74 4.58
C HIS A 87 -1.53 9.94 3.09
N LYS A 88 -2.05 9.03 2.28
CA LYS A 88 -1.85 9.01 0.82
C LYS A 88 -3.17 9.34 0.13
N VAL A 89 -3.16 10.42 -0.63
CA VAL A 89 -4.24 10.79 -1.54
C VAL A 89 -3.92 10.22 -2.92
N SER A 90 -4.89 9.53 -3.52
CA SER A 90 -4.76 8.76 -4.78
C SER A 90 -6.05 8.81 -5.59
N GLY A 91 -6.01 8.25 -6.81
CA GLY A 91 -7.21 7.88 -7.57
C GLY A 91 -7.31 6.36 -7.70
N GLU A 92 -8.53 5.83 -7.73
CA GLU A 92 -8.82 4.41 -8.02
C GLU A 92 -9.77 4.32 -9.22
N THR A 93 -9.48 3.42 -10.16
CA THR A 93 -10.23 3.26 -11.41
C THR A 93 -11.14 2.03 -11.32
N PRO A 94 -12.45 2.16 -11.58
CA PRO A 94 -13.41 1.05 -11.49
C PRO A 94 -13.37 0.19 -12.76
N ILE A 95 -12.27 -0.52 -12.99
CA ILE A 95 -12.10 -1.35 -14.19
C ILE A 95 -12.96 -2.63 -14.08
N ASP A 96 -13.75 -2.90 -15.12
CA ASP A 96 -14.36 -4.21 -15.36
C ASP A 96 -13.29 -5.11 -15.98
N GLY A 97 -12.59 -5.85 -15.12
CA GLY A 97 -11.45 -6.68 -15.49
C GLY A 97 -11.82 -7.81 -16.45
N ASP A 98 -12.97 -8.46 -16.21
CA ASP A 98 -13.44 -9.57 -17.04
C ASP A 98 -13.77 -9.09 -18.44
N LYS A 99 -14.53 -7.99 -18.55
CA LYS A 99 -14.89 -7.42 -19.84
C LYS A 99 -13.68 -6.87 -20.59
N THR A 100 -12.74 -6.24 -19.88
CA THR A 100 -11.49 -5.74 -20.46
C THR A 100 -10.65 -6.88 -21.02
N ALA A 101 -10.56 -8.01 -20.31
CA ALA A 101 -9.84 -9.20 -20.77
C ALA A 101 -10.54 -9.88 -21.96
N ASP A 102 -11.86 -10.02 -21.90
CA ASP A 102 -12.67 -10.72 -22.91
C ASP A 102 -12.73 -9.99 -24.25
N ALA A 103 -12.75 -8.65 -24.22
CA ALA A 103 -12.88 -7.85 -25.44
C ALA A 103 -11.65 -7.94 -26.36
N ASN A 104 -10.44 -8.11 -25.80
CA ASN A 104 -9.17 -8.21 -26.51
C ASN A 104 -8.97 -7.15 -27.62
N ASP A 105 -9.55 -5.95 -27.44
CA ASP A 105 -9.51 -4.84 -28.39
C ASP A 105 -8.58 -3.71 -27.95
N GLY A 106 -7.89 -3.91 -26.81
CA GLY A 106 -6.98 -2.94 -26.21
C GLY A 106 -7.67 -1.77 -25.50
N LYS A 107 -9.00 -1.81 -25.33
CA LYS A 107 -9.74 -0.79 -24.58
C LYS A 107 -9.93 -1.22 -23.13
N VAL A 108 -9.95 -0.22 -22.24
CA VAL A 108 -10.36 -0.40 -20.86
C VAL A 108 -11.87 -0.26 -20.78
N TYR A 109 -12.52 -1.20 -20.12
CA TYR A 109 -13.95 -1.14 -19.82
C TYR A 109 -14.12 -0.84 -18.34
N TYR A 110 -15.05 0.05 -18.03
CA TYR A 110 -15.36 0.46 -16.67
C TYR A 110 -16.65 -0.20 -16.18
N ILE A 111 -16.71 -0.44 -14.87
CA ILE A 111 -17.90 -0.89 -14.15
C ILE A 111 -19.04 0.12 -14.36
N SER A 112 -20.29 -0.37 -14.41
CA SER A 112 -21.44 0.51 -14.63
C SER A 112 -21.67 1.47 -13.46
N GLU A 113 -22.19 2.67 -13.73
CA GLU A 113 -22.52 3.68 -12.70
C GLU A 113 -23.38 3.13 -11.55
N SER A 114 -24.31 2.22 -11.86
CA SER A 114 -25.17 1.58 -10.86
C SER A 114 -24.43 0.68 -9.87
N GLU A 115 -23.25 0.18 -10.26
CA GLU A 115 -22.44 -0.76 -9.46
C GLU A 115 -21.34 -0.04 -8.67
N ILE A 116 -21.03 1.22 -9.00
CA ILE A 116 -20.00 2.03 -8.33
C ILE A 116 -20.18 2.08 -6.80
N PRO A 117 -21.38 2.27 -6.22
CA PRO A 117 -21.51 2.26 -4.76
C PRO A 117 -21.07 0.94 -4.12
N ASN A 118 -21.39 -0.19 -4.75
CA ASN A 118 -21.01 -1.51 -4.27
C ASN A 118 -19.50 -1.75 -4.47
N TRP A 119 -18.96 -1.36 -5.61
CA TRP A 119 -17.53 -1.43 -5.90
C TRP A 119 -16.70 -0.66 -4.86
N LYS A 120 -17.08 0.59 -4.55
CA LYS A 120 -16.40 1.39 -3.50
C LYS A 120 -16.40 0.66 -2.16
N THR A 121 -17.55 0.13 -1.76
CA THR A 121 -17.72 -0.58 -0.49
C THR A 121 -16.83 -1.82 -0.39
N GLU A 122 -16.77 -2.63 -1.45
CA GLU A 122 -15.92 -3.83 -1.45
C GLU A 122 -14.44 -3.46 -1.51
N ARG A 123 -14.03 -2.44 -2.29
CA ARG A 123 -12.63 -1.95 -2.31
C ARG A 123 -12.16 -1.49 -0.93
N GLU A 124 -12.95 -0.67 -0.22
CA GLU A 124 -12.61 -0.22 1.14
C GLU A 124 -12.41 -1.39 2.11
N LYS A 125 -13.21 -2.44 1.96
CA LYS A 125 -13.15 -3.64 2.79
C LYS A 125 -11.96 -4.54 2.45
N GLU A 126 -11.64 -4.70 1.17
CA GLU A 126 -10.49 -5.47 0.69
C GLU A 126 -9.16 -4.86 1.15
N GLU A 127 -9.03 -3.54 1.10
CA GLU A 127 -7.80 -2.83 1.46
C GLU A 127 -7.63 -2.68 2.99
N LYS A 128 -8.67 -2.96 3.77
CA LYS A 128 -8.63 -2.78 5.23
C LYS A 128 -7.72 -3.80 5.89
N ILE A 129 -6.62 -3.33 6.46
CA ILE A 129 -5.73 -4.11 7.31
C ILE A 129 -5.87 -3.63 8.75
N SER A 130 -6.12 -4.56 9.68
CA SER A 130 -6.18 -4.28 11.11
C SER A 130 -5.39 -5.33 11.88
N LYS A 131 -4.08 -5.13 11.96
CA LYS A 131 -3.13 -5.99 12.69
C LYS A 131 -2.60 -5.26 13.92
N LYS A 132 -2.12 -6.00 14.92
CA LYS A 132 -1.52 -5.39 16.11
C LYS A 132 -0.32 -4.53 15.71
N GLY A 133 -0.42 -3.21 15.94
CA GLY A 133 0.64 -2.25 15.61
C GLY A 133 0.74 -1.90 14.12
N TYR A 134 -0.17 -2.34 13.25
CA TYR A 134 -0.21 -1.95 11.84
C TYR A 134 -1.63 -1.92 11.31
N SER A 135 -2.03 -0.82 10.69
CA SER A 135 -3.32 -0.69 10.02
C SER A 135 -3.22 0.02 8.68
N VAL A 136 -4.16 -0.33 7.80
CA VAL A 136 -4.44 0.38 6.55
C VAL A 136 -5.95 0.57 6.47
N THR A 137 -6.38 1.76 6.10
CA THR A 137 -7.76 2.04 5.71
C THR A 137 -7.76 2.73 4.36
N LEU A 138 -8.69 2.32 3.49
CA LEU A 138 -9.06 3.05 2.29
C LEU A 138 -10.39 3.76 2.55
N THR A 139 -10.51 5.00 2.08
CA THR A 139 -11.79 5.71 1.96
C THR A 139 -11.95 6.19 0.52
N MET A 140 -13.03 5.77 -0.11
CA MET A 140 -13.40 6.13 -1.47
C MET A 140 -14.23 7.41 -1.46
N GLY A 141 -13.85 8.37 -2.29
CA GLY A 141 -14.54 9.65 -2.43
C GLY A 141 -15.27 9.78 -3.76
N ASP A 142 -15.44 11.03 -4.19
CA ASP A 142 -16.20 11.38 -5.39
C ASP A 142 -15.43 11.10 -6.69
N GLU A 143 -16.17 11.11 -7.80
CA GLU A 143 -15.59 10.98 -9.14
C GLU A 143 -14.68 12.18 -9.43
N LEU A 144 -13.53 11.88 -10.02
CA LEU A 144 -12.58 12.87 -10.47
C LEU A 144 -13.02 13.42 -11.84
N THR A 145 -12.68 14.69 -12.13
CA THR A 145 -12.76 15.16 -13.52
C THR A 145 -11.83 14.32 -14.41
N LYS A 146 -12.11 14.28 -15.71
CA LYS A 146 -11.28 13.54 -16.68
C LYS A 146 -9.81 13.98 -16.62
N GLU A 147 -9.54 15.28 -16.47
CA GLU A 147 -8.18 15.79 -16.33
C GLU A 147 -7.48 15.25 -15.08
N GLN A 148 -8.19 15.19 -13.94
CA GLN A 148 -7.67 14.63 -12.69
C GLN A 148 -7.45 13.11 -12.81
N ALA A 149 -8.41 12.37 -13.39
CA ALA A 149 -8.31 10.93 -13.59
C ALA A 149 -7.13 10.54 -14.50
N MET A 150 -6.95 11.27 -15.60
CA MET A 150 -5.83 11.09 -16.51
C MET A 150 -4.48 11.41 -15.84
N ALA A 151 -4.44 12.42 -14.97
CA ALA A 151 -3.23 12.78 -14.24
C ALA A 151 -2.89 11.77 -13.13
N ALA A 152 -3.89 11.24 -12.43
CA ALA A 152 -3.73 10.27 -11.35
C ALA A 152 -3.32 8.89 -11.88
N ASN A 153 -4.10 8.36 -12.81
CA ASN A 153 -4.06 6.94 -13.19
C ASN A 153 -3.82 6.73 -14.70
N GLY A 154 -3.93 7.78 -15.52
CA GLY A 154 -3.89 7.66 -16.97
C GLY A 154 -5.18 7.13 -17.60
N GLU A 155 -6.29 7.20 -16.85
CA GLU A 155 -7.60 6.64 -17.20
C GLU A 155 -8.65 7.74 -17.36
N GLU A 156 -9.70 7.47 -18.14
CA GLU A 156 -10.75 8.47 -18.39
C GLU A 156 -11.72 8.64 -17.20
N THR A 157 -11.85 7.60 -16.37
CA THR A 157 -12.72 7.58 -15.18
C THR A 157 -11.89 7.13 -13.98
N ALA A 158 -11.97 7.87 -12.87
CA ALA A 158 -11.39 7.48 -11.60
C ALA A 158 -12.14 8.16 -10.45
N TYR A 159 -12.03 7.60 -9.25
CA TYR A 159 -12.58 8.16 -8.02
C TYR A 159 -11.45 8.52 -7.08
N SER A 160 -11.61 9.62 -6.34
CA SER A 160 -10.67 9.97 -5.27
C SER A 160 -10.60 8.85 -4.23
N ALA A 161 -9.40 8.63 -3.69
CA ALA A 161 -9.11 7.58 -2.73
C ALA A 161 -8.10 8.09 -1.70
N ILE A 162 -8.37 7.80 -0.43
CA ILE A 162 -7.46 8.12 0.67
C ILE A 162 -7.05 6.82 1.34
N TYR A 163 -5.73 6.58 1.37
CA TYR A 163 -5.13 5.49 2.12
C TYR A 163 -4.43 6.04 3.36
N ASP A 164 -4.84 5.59 4.54
CA ASP A 164 -4.16 5.89 5.80
C ASP A 164 -3.42 4.66 6.30
N TYR A 165 -2.08 4.71 6.25
CA TYR A 165 -1.21 3.68 6.81
C TYR A 165 -0.74 4.12 8.19
N SER A 166 -0.81 3.22 9.17
CA SER A 166 -0.23 3.45 10.49
C SER A 166 0.59 2.25 10.95
N LEU A 167 1.81 2.47 11.41
CA LEU A 167 2.69 1.48 12.02
C LEU A 167 3.17 2.00 13.38
N ASP A 168 3.11 1.13 14.39
CA ASP A 168 3.76 1.28 15.68
C ASP A 168 4.57 0.02 15.97
N SER A 169 5.87 0.09 15.70
CA SER A 169 6.77 -1.06 15.81
C SER A 169 6.91 -1.60 17.24
N SER A 170 6.62 -0.78 18.26
CA SER A 170 6.65 -1.21 19.66
C SER A 170 5.50 -2.18 20.00
N LYS A 171 4.42 -2.09 19.23
CA LYS A 171 3.24 -2.96 19.36
C LYS A 171 3.23 -4.09 18.33
N ALA A 172 3.92 -3.90 17.21
CA ALA A 172 3.94 -4.82 16.08
C ALA A 172 4.82 -6.05 16.32
N THR A 173 4.47 -7.15 15.66
CA THR A 173 5.36 -8.32 15.57
C THR A 173 6.31 -8.18 14.39
N ASN A 174 7.41 -8.94 14.34
CA ASN A 174 8.31 -8.96 13.17
C ASN A 174 7.56 -9.28 11.87
N LYS A 175 6.59 -10.21 11.92
CA LYS A 175 5.72 -10.52 10.78
C LYS A 175 4.89 -9.32 10.36
N THR A 176 4.28 -8.62 11.33
CA THR A 176 3.49 -7.40 11.05
C THR A 176 4.33 -6.31 10.40
N ILE A 177 5.57 -6.09 10.88
CA ILE A 177 6.48 -5.10 10.29
C ILE A 177 6.84 -5.49 8.86
N LYS A 178 7.08 -6.79 8.60
CA LYS A 178 7.30 -7.29 7.24
C LYS A 178 6.07 -7.08 6.35
N ASP A 179 4.87 -7.38 6.83
CA ASP A 179 3.63 -7.17 6.07
C ASP A 179 3.44 -5.68 5.71
N CYS A 180 3.76 -4.76 6.63
CA CYS A 180 3.77 -3.32 6.35
C CYS A 180 4.81 -2.95 5.29
N ALA A 181 6.02 -3.50 5.41
CA ALA A 181 7.09 -3.26 4.45
C ALA A 181 6.74 -3.76 3.05
N ASP A 182 6.14 -4.95 2.95
CA ASP A 182 5.69 -5.53 1.68
C ASP A 182 4.56 -4.69 1.06
N THR A 183 3.62 -4.18 1.89
CA THR A 183 2.52 -3.32 1.41
C THR A 183 3.04 -2.01 0.82
N LEU A 184 4.06 -1.42 1.43
CA LEU A 184 4.67 -0.16 0.99
C LEU A 184 5.80 -0.36 -0.02
N ASP A 185 6.15 -1.60 -0.38
CA ASP A 185 7.33 -1.95 -1.18
C ASP A 185 8.64 -1.32 -0.65
N VAL A 186 8.87 -1.45 0.66
CA VAL A 186 10.07 -0.96 1.35
C VAL A 186 10.87 -2.11 1.97
N LYS A 187 12.12 -1.82 2.37
CA LYS A 187 13.05 -2.83 2.87
C LYS A 187 13.08 -2.86 4.39
N THR A 188 13.25 -4.05 4.94
CA THR A 188 13.53 -4.24 6.37
C THR A 188 14.97 -4.66 6.61
N LYS A 189 15.50 -4.28 7.77
CA LYS A 189 16.75 -4.78 8.33
C LYS A 189 16.59 -4.82 9.85
N ASN A 190 17.10 -5.87 10.50
CA ASN A 190 16.92 -6.08 11.95
C ASN A 190 15.44 -5.98 12.39
N ASN A 191 14.54 -6.55 11.58
CA ASN A 191 13.09 -6.53 11.81
C ASN A 191 12.45 -5.14 11.89
N LYS A 192 13.10 -4.09 11.37
CA LYS A 192 12.56 -2.72 11.25
C LYS A 192 12.61 -2.25 9.82
N ILE A 193 11.69 -1.35 9.44
CA ILE A 193 11.74 -0.65 8.14
C ILE A 193 12.97 0.27 8.14
N THR A 194 13.70 0.30 7.03
CA THR A 194 14.82 1.22 6.87
C THR A 194 14.35 2.55 6.30
N GLU A 195 14.75 3.66 6.93
CA GLU A 195 14.40 5.02 6.50
C GLU A 195 14.85 5.25 5.06
N LYS A 196 16.05 4.78 4.69
CA LYS A 196 16.55 4.89 3.32
C LYS A 196 15.60 4.29 2.28
N SER A 197 15.00 3.13 2.56
CA SER A 197 14.02 2.54 1.65
C SER A 197 12.68 3.25 1.67
N LEU A 198 12.27 3.76 2.84
CA LEU A 198 11.05 4.55 2.99
C LEU A 198 11.14 5.86 2.19
N LYS A 199 12.22 6.64 2.37
CA LYS A 199 12.47 7.87 1.59
C LYS A 199 12.51 7.61 0.09
N LYS A 200 13.14 6.52 -0.34
CA LYS A 200 13.17 6.13 -1.76
C LYS A 200 11.76 5.86 -2.32
N MET A 201 10.89 5.20 -1.56
CA MET A 201 9.50 5.02 -1.97
C MET A 201 8.76 6.37 -2.03
N LEU A 202 9.05 7.27 -1.09
CA LEU A 202 8.42 8.59 -1.01
C LEU A 202 8.88 9.57 -2.11
N GLU A 203 10.00 9.31 -2.79
CA GLU A 203 10.42 10.05 -3.99
C GLU A 203 9.35 9.99 -5.09
N TYR A 204 8.62 8.87 -5.22
CA TYR A 204 7.50 8.76 -6.16
C TYR A 204 6.34 9.71 -5.85
N TYR A 205 6.29 10.18 -4.60
CA TYR A 205 5.27 11.10 -4.10
C TYR A 205 5.79 12.54 -4.00
N TYR A 206 6.93 12.86 -4.61
CA TYR A 206 7.54 14.21 -4.58
C TYR A 206 7.58 14.80 -3.16
N MET A 207 7.92 13.96 -2.18
CA MET A 207 7.86 14.31 -0.77
C MET A 207 8.95 15.33 -0.42
N VAL A 208 8.56 16.41 0.27
CA VAL A 208 9.48 17.41 0.83
C VAL A 208 9.40 17.34 2.35
N TYR A 209 10.56 17.34 3.02
CA TYR A 209 10.66 17.17 4.46
C TYR A 209 10.96 18.50 5.16
N THR A 210 10.38 18.70 6.35
CA THR A 210 10.49 19.98 7.08
C THR A 210 11.61 20.02 8.13
N ASN A 211 12.21 18.87 8.46
CA ASN A 211 13.13 18.72 9.60
C ASN A 211 14.52 18.14 9.20
N GLU A 212 14.96 18.37 7.96
CA GLU A 212 16.33 18.00 7.52
C GLU A 212 17.37 19.06 7.89
#